data_AF-A0A2U2C8G5-F1
#
_entry.id   AF-A0A2U2C8G5-F1
#
_cell.length_a   1.000
_cell.length_b   1.000
_cell.length_c   1.000
_cell.angle_alpha   90.00
_cell.angle_beta   90.00
_cell.angle_gamma   90.00
#
_symmetry.space_group_name_H-M   'P 1'
#
loop_
_entity.id
_entity.type
_entity.pdbx_description
1 polymer ?
#
loop_
_entity_poly.entity_id
_entity_poly.type
_entity_poly.pdbx_seq_one_letter_code
_entity_poly.pdbx_strand_id
1 'polypeptide(L)'
;MECPGGSQIEIGACLRDTLERVDDTVETAYSYALIAAAEIDSATGRPTAAPALETAQGAWNAYRDAHCAYIGETFGGGSGTSLGIASCRIMLGRDRVATLLELAR
;
A
#
# COMPACT_ATOMS: atom_id res chain seq x y z
N MET A 1 -19.81 1.88 3.53
CA MET A 1 -19.09 0.70 2.99
C MET A 1 -18.82 1.01 1.53
N GLU A 2 -17.56 1.02 1.10
CA GLU A 2 -17.16 1.52 -0.23
C GLU A 2 -17.52 0.58 -1.38
N CYS A 3 -17.58 -0.74 -1.11
CA CYS A 3 -17.99 -1.73 -2.10
C CYS A 3 -19.49 -2.04 -1.99
N PRO A 4 -20.32 -1.69 -2.99
CA PRO A 4 -21.71 -2.11 -3.07
C PRO A 4 -21.80 -3.59 -3.48
N GLY A 5 -22.78 -4.32 -2.97
CA GLY A 5 -23.05 -5.72 -3.36
C GLY A 5 -23.99 -6.44 -2.40
N GLY A 6 -24.79 -7.37 -2.94
CA GLY A 6 -25.70 -8.22 -2.16
C GLY A 6 -25.09 -9.58 -1.82
N SER A 7 -23.99 -9.96 -2.47
CA SER A 7 -23.28 -11.23 -2.26
C SER A 7 -21.79 -11.03 -1.96
N GLN A 8 -21.18 -12.04 -1.32
CA GLN A 8 -19.74 -12.04 -1.05
C GLN A 8 -18.87 -12.07 -2.32
N ILE A 9 -19.41 -12.58 -3.44
CA ILE A 9 -18.72 -12.58 -4.73
C ILE A 9 -18.60 -11.17 -5.29
N GLU A 10 -19.69 -10.40 -5.28
CA GLU A 10 -19.69 -9.00 -5.75
C GLU A 10 -18.78 -8.12 -4.90
N ILE A 11 -18.86 -8.28 -3.57
CA ILE A 11 -17.98 -7.56 -2.64
C ILE A 11 -16.51 -7.93 -2.90
N GLY A 12 -16.22 -9.21 -3.09
CA GLY A 12 -14.86 -9.68 -3.39
C GLY A 12 -14.31 -9.17 -4.72
N ALA A 13 -15.15 -9.04 -5.75
CA ALA A 13 -14.75 -8.45 -7.02
C ALA A 13 -14.41 -6.96 -6.87
N CYS A 14 -15.30 -6.18 -6.25
CA CYS A 14 -15.06 -4.76 -6.00
C CYS A 14 -13.78 -4.52 -5.18
N LEU A 15 -13.55 -5.31 -4.13
CA LEU A 15 -12.35 -5.17 -3.31
C LEU A 15 -11.08 -5.51 -4.09
N ARG A 16 -11.11 -6.46 -5.02
CA ARG A 16 -9.95 -6.77 -5.87
C ARG A 16 -9.61 -5.61 -6.79
N ASP A 17 -10.60 -5.06 -7.49
CA ASP A 17 -10.42 -3.92 -8.39
C ASP A 17 -9.95 -2.68 -7.61
N THR A 18 -10.48 -2.48 -6.40
CA THR A 18 -10.07 -1.38 -5.52
C THR A 18 -8.64 -1.56 -5.05
N LEU A 19 -8.24 -2.78 -4.67
CA LEU A 19 -6.88 -3.09 -4.24
C LEU A 19 -5.89 -2.84 -5.38
N GLU A 20 -6.17 -3.30 -6.60
CA GLU A 20 -5.32 -3.06 -7.76
C GLU A 20 -5.09 -1.55 -8.00
N ARG A 21 -6.16 -0.75 -8.00
CA ARG A 21 -6.04 0.71 -8.15
C ARG A 21 -5.24 1.37 -7.03
N VAL A 22 -5.39 0.90 -5.79
CA VAL A 22 -4.63 1.43 -4.66
C VAL A 22 -3.16 1.05 -4.77
N ASP A 23 -2.84 -0.18 -5.18
CA ASP A 23 -1.47 -0.63 -5.41
C ASP A 23 -0.80 0.21 -6.52
N ASP A 24 -1.49 0.44 -7.65
CA ASP A 24 -1.01 1.33 -8.72
C ASP A 24 -0.77 2.77 -8.21
N THR A 25 -1.62 3.25 -7.32
CA THR A 25 -1.48 4.59 -6.73
C THR A 25 -0.31 4.65 -5.76
N VAL A 26 -0.03 3.58 -4.99
CA VAL A 26 1.15 3.48 -4.13
C VAL A 26 2.42 3.55 -4.97
N GLU A 27 2.50 2.78 -6.05
CA GLU A 27 3.68 2.79 -6.94
C GLU A 27 3.88 4.15 -7.61
N THR A 28 2.79 4.79 -8.04
CA THR A 28 2.85 6.14 -8.61
C THR A 28 3.36 7.15 -7.59
N ALA A 29 2.79 7.18 -6.37
CA ALA A 29 3.23 8.10 -5.32
C ALA A 29 4.68 7.83 -4.88
N TYR A 30 5.09 6.55 -4.87
CA TYR A 30 6.46 6.15 -4.56
C TYR A 30 7.45 6.68 -5.60
N SER A 31 7.09 6.65 -6.89
CA SER A 31 7.93 7.23 -7.95
C SER A 31 8.17 8.73 -7.76
N TYR A 32 7.16 9.48 -7.33
CA TYR A 32 7.30 10.91 -7.03
C TYR A 32 8.19 11.15 -5.81
N ALA A 33 8.02 10.35 -4.75
CA ALA A 33 8.87 10.44 -3.57
C ALA A 33 10.34 10.10 -3.87
N LEU A 34 10.60 9.15 -4.77
CA LEU A 34 11.97 8.83 -5.23
C LEU A 34 12.61 9.97 -6.00
N ILE A 35 11.85 10.66 -6.85
CA ILE A 35 12.34 11.86 -7.56
C ILE A 35 12.77 12.93 -6.55
N ALA A 36 11.92 13.25 -5.56
CA ALA A 36 12.25 14.21 -4.52
C ALA A 36 13.47 13.78 -3.68
N ALA A 37 13.58 12.48 -3.34
CA ALA A 37 14.73 11.95 -2.63
C ALA A 37 16.04 12.07 -3.46
N ALA A 38 15.97 11.83 -4.78
CA ALA A 38 17.11 12.00 -5.68
C ALA A 38 17.52 13.47 -5.81
N GLU A 39 16.57 14.42 -5.76
CA GLU A 39 16.87 15.85 -5.72
C GLU A 39 17.62 16.24 -4.44
N ILE A 40 17.23 15.70 -3.28
CA ILE A 40 17.96 15.87 -2.01
C ILE A 40 19.39 15.33 -2.13
N ASP A 41 19.55 14.13 -2.70
CA ASP A 41 20.86 13.51 -2.90
C ASP A 41 21.76 14.37 -3.80
N SER A 42 21.19 14.92 -4.88
CA SER A 42 21.89 15.83 -5.79
C SER A 42 22.28 17.14 -5.11
N ALA A 43 21.35 17.80 -4.42
CA ALA A 43 21.57 19.08 -3.76
C ALA A 43 22.61 19.00 -2.63
N THR A 44 22.65 17.87 -1.92
CA THR A 44 23.59 17.65 -0.81
C THR A 44 24.91 17.00 -1.25
N GLY A 45 24.97 16.45 -2.47
CA GLY A 45 26.09 15.64 -2.95
C GLY A 45 26.26 14.31 -2.21
N ARG A 46 25.22 13.84 -1.51
CA ARG A 46 25.26 12.62 -0.67
C ARG A 46 24.16 11.64 -1.13
N PRO A 47 24.48 10.58 -1.87
CA PRO A 47 23.49 9.64 -2.41
C PRO A 47 22.98 8.68 -1.33
N THR A 48 22.11 9.15 -0.44
CA THR A 48 21.66 8.41 0.75
C THR A 48 20.16 8.44 0.99
N ALA A 49 19.46 9.47 0.53
CA ALA A 49 18.02 9.62 0.69
C ALA A 49 17.25 8.64 -0.20
N ALA A 50 17.57 8.54 -1.49
CA ALA A 50 16.87 7.61 -2.39
C ALA A 50 17.06 6.13 -1.96
N PRO A 51 18.28 5.63 -1.68
CA PRO A 51 18.46 4.26 -1.16
C PRO A 51 17.75 4.00 0.18
N ALA A 52 17.68 5.00 1.05
CA ALA A 52 16.96 4.89 2.31
C ALA A 52 15.44 4.79 2.09
N LEU A 53 14.89 5.57 1.15
CA LEU A 53 13.48 5.49 0.78
C LEU A 53 13.13 4.14 0.13
N GLU A 54 14.00 3.62 -0.75
CA GLU A 54 13.84 2.27 -1.33
C GLU A 54 13.77 1.19 -0.24
N THR A 55 14.70 1.25 0.71
CA THR A 55 14.74 0.33 1.85
C THR A 55 13.47 0.46 2.71
N ALA A 56 13.03 1.69 2.98
CA ALA A 56 11.82 1.95 3.76
C ALA A 56 10.55 1.44 3.06
N GLN A 57 10.44 1.62 1.74
CA GLN A 57 9.31 1.11 0.96
C GLN A 57 9.28 -0.42 0.94
N GLY A 58 10.43 -1.07 0.77
CA GLY A 58 10.55 -2.53 0.86
C GLY A 58 10.13 -3.06 2.24
N ALA A 59 10.58 -2.42 3.32
CA ALA A 59 10.19 -2.79 4.68
C ALA A 59 8.67 -2.58 4.92
N TRP A 60 8.10 -1.50 4.39
CA TRP A 60 6.67 -1.25 4.47
C TRP A 60 5.85 -2.32 3.73
N ASN A 61 6.29 -2.75 2.53
CA ASN A 61 5.65 -3.83 1.78
C ASN A 61 5.62 -5.13 2.61
N ALA A 62 6.76 -5.51 3.20
CA ALA A 62 6.86 -6.69 4.06
C ALA A 62 5.95 -6.58 5.29
N TYR A 63 5.89 -5.41 5.93
CA TYR A 63 4.96 -5.14 7.02
C TYR A 63 3.50 -5.29 6.59
N ARG A 64 3.11 -4.68 5.46
CA ARG A 64 1.75 -4.75 4.92
C ARG A 64 1.32 -6.20 4.72
N ASP A 65 2.18 -7.02 4.11
CA ASP A 65 1.86 -8.42 3.87
C ASP A 65 1.75 -9.22 5.17
N ALA A 66 2.70 -9.08 6.08
CA ALA A 66 2.69 -9.80 7.36
C ALA A 66 1.49 -9.39 8.24
N HIS A 67 1.22 -8.09 8.32
CA HIS A 67 0.12 -7.56 9.11
C HIS A 67 -1.24 -8.00 8.54
N CYS A 68 -1.44 -7.85 7.23
CA CYS A 68 -2.71 -8.23 6.62
C CYS A 68 -2.92 -9.75 6.59
N ALA A 69 -1.86 -10.57 6.55
CA ALA A 69 -1.97 -12.01 6.77
C ALA A 69 -2.52 -12.31 8.17
N TYR A 70 -2.00 -11.68 9.22
CA TYR A 70 -2.54 -11.82 10.58
C TYR A 70 -4.02 -11.39 10.66
N ILE A 71 -4.39 -10.25 10.04
CA ILE A 71 -5.80 -9.84 9.97
C ILE A 71 -6.65 -10.96 9.35
N GLY A 72 -6.19 -11.60 8.28
CA GLY A 72 -6.87 -12.74 7.67
C GLY A 72 -7.10 -13.92 8.62
N GLU A 73 -6.12 -14.24 9.48
CA GLU A 73 -6.24 -15.29 10.50
C GLU A 73 -7.31 -14.98 11.54
N THR A 74 -7.57 -13.70 11.84
CA THR A 74 -8.62 -13.32 12.81
C THR A 74 -10.04 -13.69 12.36
N PHE A 75 -10.24 -13.98 11.07
CA PHE A 75 -11.53 -14.42 10.52
C PHE A 75 -11.77 -15.94 10.66
N GLY A 76 -10.77 -16.73 11.05
CA GLY A 76 -10.93 -18.17 11.28
C GLY A 76 -11.17 -19.01 10.02
N GLY A 77 -10.95 -18.45 8.82
CA GLY A 77 -11.03 -19.13 7.52
C GLY A 77 -12.24 -18.75 6.66
N GLY A 78 -12.36 -19.43 5.51
CA GLY A 78 -13.45 -19.22 4.54
C GLY A 78 -13.29 -17.94 3.70
N SER A 79 -14.37 -17.57 3.00
CA SER A 79 -14.39 -16.40 2.11
C SER A 79 -14.20 -15.07 2.84
N GLY A 80 -14.51 -14.99 4.15
CA GLY A 80 -14.26 -13.80 4.97
C GLY A 80 -12.77 -13.45 5.10
N THR A 81 -11.89 -14.46 5.15
CA THR A 81 -10.43 -14.26 5.26
C THR A 81 -9.88 -13.45 4.10
N SER A 82 -10.20 -13.80 2.85
CA SER A 82 -9.66 -13.08 1.69
C SER A 82 -10.20 -11.65 1.58
N LEU A 83 -11.47 -11.42 1.97
CA LEU A 83 -12.05 -10.08 2.02
C LEU A 83 -11.38 -9.21 3.10
N GLY A 84 -11.09 -9.79 4.28
CA GLY A 84 -10.37 -9.11 5.37
C GLY A 84 -8.95 -8.72 4.97
N ILE A 85 -8.21 -9.62 4.33
CA ILE A 85 -6.86 -9.35 3.81
C ILE A 85 -6.90 -8.20 2.78
N ALA A 86 -7.81 -8.26 1.80
CA ALA A 86 -7.92 -7.24 0.77
C ALA A 86 -8.26 -5.87 1.37
N SER A 87 -9.22 -5.82 2.30
CA SER A 87 -9.61 -4.58 2.97
C SER A 87 -8.48 -3.97 3.81
N CYS A 88 -7.70 -4.80 4.52
CA CYS A 88 -6.50 -4.37 5.23
C CYS A 88 -5.46 -3.74 4.29
N ARG A 89 -5.17 -4.40 3.15
CA ARG A 89 -4.19 -3.90 2.18
C ARG A 89 -4.62 -2.57 1.56
N ILE A 90 -5.90 -2.41 1.23
CA ILE A 90 -6.48 -1.16 0.72
C ILE A 90 -6.26 -0.02 1.71
N MET A 91 -6.59 -0.24 2.98
CA MET A 91 -6.44 0.76 4.04
C MET A 91 -4.97 1.20 4.17
N LEU A 92 -4.06 0.25 4.39
CA LEU A 92 -2.64 0.57 4.54
C LEU A 92 -2.06 1.22 3.27
N GLY A 93 -2.48 0.79 2.09
CA GLY A 93 -2.07 1.38 0.83
C GLY A 93 -2.43 2.86 0.72
N ARG A 94 -3.66 3.23 1.11
CA ARG A 94 -4.09 4.64 1.13
C ARG A 94 -3.28 5.49 2.10
N ASP A 95 -3.03 4.99 3.30
CA ASP A 95 -2.22 5.68 4.30
C ASP A 95 -0.78 5.87 3.80
N ARG A 96 -0.25 4.88 3.08
CA ARG A 96 1.07 4.96 2.47
C ARG A 96 1.12 5.96 1.32
N VAL A 97 0.09 6.02 0.46
CA VAL A 97 -0.04 7.06 -0.57
C VAL A 97 0.05 8.44 0.06
N ALA A 98 -0.71 8.70 1.13
CA ALA A 98 -0.65 9.99 1.82
C ALA A 98 0.76 10.31 2.32
N THR A 99 1.40 9.34 2.98
CA THR A 99 2.79 9.48 3.48
C THR A 99 3.78 9.76 2.34
N LEU A 100 3.71 9.02 1.23
CA LEU A 100 4.61 9.18 0.09
C LEU A 100 4.42 10.53 -0.60
N LEU A 101 3.18 10.98 -0.75
CA LEU A 101 2.88 12.30 -1.30
C LEU A 101 3.35 13.44 -0.40
N GLU A 102 3.43 13.24 0.92
CA GLU A 102 4.05 14.21 1.83
C GLU A 102 5.57 14.26 1.67
N LEU A 103 6.22 13.11 1.46
CA LEU A 103 7.66 13.02 1.20
C LEU A 103 8.07 13.59 -0.17
N ALA A 104 7.12 13.67 -1.11
CA ALA A 104 7.34 14.21 -2.46
C ALA A 104 7.13 15.74 -2.57
N ARG A 105 6.92 16.45 -1.44
CA ARG A 105 6.72 17.91 -1.40
C ARG A 105 8.01 18.69 -1.12
#